data_AF-A0A7I7K170-F1
#
_entry.id   AF-A0A7I7K170-F1
#
_cell.length_a   1.000
_cell.length_b   1.000
_cell.length_c   1.000
_cell.angle_alpha   90.00
_cell.angle_beta   90.00
_cell.angle_gamma   90.00
#
_symmetry.space_group_name_H-M   'P 1'
#
loop_
_entity.id
_entity.type
_entity.pdbx_description
1 polymer ?
#
loop_
_entity_poly.entity_id
_entity_poly.type
_entity_poly.pdbx_seq_one_letter_code
_entity_poly.pdbx_strand_id
1 'polypeptide(L)'
;MGCLVNVTVRPGYNFANADQALAYGYGVCDKIAPLVGDVEADFNTSDELQASYPMSQSAQQLCPAQIWQLRQSAAELYGSAGP
;
A
#
# COMPACT_ATOMS: atom_id res chain seq x y z
N MET A 1 9.66 14.59 4.14
CA MET A 1 10.93 13.91 4.49
C MET A 1 10.68 12.42 4.40
N GLY A 2 10.97 11.81 3.26
CA GLY A 2 10.56 10.45 2.92
C GLY A 2 11.42 9.40 3.61
N CYS A 3 10.78 8.47 4.31
CA CYS A 3 11.47 7.29 4.82
C CYS A 3 11.90 6.43 3.63
N LEU A 4 13.21 6.23 3.50
CA LEU A 4 13.80 5.08 2.82
C LEU A 4 13.34 3.83 3.58
N VAL A 5 12.09 3.40 3.37
CA VAL A 5 11.68 2.07 3.82
C VAL A 5 12.49 1.11 2.97
N ASN A 6 13.35 0.34 3.63
CA ASN A 6 14.18 -0.68 3.05
C ASN A 6 13.28 -1.80 2.47
N VAL A 7 12.71 -1.52 1.30
CA VAL A 7 11.80 -2.40 0.54
C VAL A 7 12.47 -3.71 0.11
N THR A 8 13.78 -3.82 0.30
CA THR A 8 14.61 -4.96 -0.12
C THR A 8 14.72 -6.09 0.91
N VAL A 9 14.21 -5.96 2.14
CA VAL A 9 14.49 -6.95 3.23
C VAL A 9 13.29 -7.46 4.01
N ARG A 10 12.05 -7.03 3.72
CA ARG A 10 10.90 -7.72 4.32
C ARG A 10 10.69 -9.04 3.58
N PRO A 11 10.71 -10.21 4.26
CA PRO A 11 10.45 -11.50 3.62
C PRO A 11 9.13 -11.46 2.83
N GLY A 12 9.17 -11.92 1.57
CA GLY A 12 8.04 -11.92 0.64
C GLY A 12 8.14 -10.90 -0.51
N TYR A 13 9.05 -9.92 -0.44
CA TYR A 13 9.33 -9.01 -1.54
C TYR A 13 10.59 -9.45 -2.31
N ASN A 14 10.40 -10.18 -3.41
CA ASN A 14 11.49 -10.74 -4.22
C ASN A 14 11.97 -9.73 -5.29
N PHE A 15 12.32 -8.51 -4.88
CA PHE A 15 12.90 -7.53 -5.82
C PHE A 15 14.33 -7.93 -6.21
N ALA A 16 14.64 -7.87 -7.50
CA ALA A 16 15.95 -8.24 -8.04
C ALA A 16 17.05 -7.23 -7.67
N ASN A 17 16.70 -5.96 -7.44
CA ASN A 17 17.60 -4.89 -7.03
C ASN A 17 16.82 -3.68 -6.46
N ALA A 18 17.56 -2.67 -5.99
CA ALA A 18 17.00 -1.45 -5.42
C ALA A 18 16.16 -0.65 -6.42
N ASP A 19 16.58 -0.54 -7.68
CA ASP A 19 15.84 0.18 -8.72
C ASP A 19 14.45 -0.41 -8.97
N GLN A 20 14.34 -1.73 -9.01
CA GLN A 20 13.04 -2.39 -9.16
C GLN A 20 12.13 -2.12 -7.96
N ALA A 21 12.68 -2.12 -6.75
CA ALA A 21 11.92 -1.84 -5.54
C ALA A 21 11.44 -0.38 -5.50
N LEU A 22 12.27 0.56 -5.96
CA LEU A 22 11.90 1.97 -6.11
C LEU A 22 10.83 2.17 -7.18
N ALA A 23 10.99 1.56 -8.36
CA ALA A 23 10.01 1.60 -9.43
C ALA A 23 8.64 1.06 -8.97
N TYR A 24 8.64 -0.03 -8.20
CA TYR A 24 7.43 -0.54 -7.58
C TYR A 24 6.82 0.48 -6.61
N GLY A 25 7.64 1.11 -5.77
CA GLY A 25 7.21 2.17 -4.85
C GLY A 25 6.54 3.34 -5.59
N TYR A 26 7.15 3.85 -6.66
CA TYR A 26 6.54 4.90 -7.49
C TYR A 26 5.22 4.45 -8.13
N GLY A 27 5.14 3.21 -8.62
CA GLY A 27 3.88 2.65 -9.13
C GLY A 27 2.79 2.49 -8.07
N VAL A 28 3.15 2.42 -6.78
CA VAL A 28 2.18 2.51 -5.67
C VAL A 28 1.78 3.96 -5.44
N CYS A 29 2.71 4.92 -5.50
CA CYS A 29 2.42 6.36 -5.43
C CYS A 29 1.38 6.78 -6.48
N ASP A 30 1.52 6.34 -7.72
CA ASP A 30 0.58 6.65 -8.81
C ASP A 30 -0.84 6.12 -8.55
N LYS A 31 -0.97 5.03 -7.78
CA LYS A 31 -2.28 4.45 -7.41
C LYS A 31 -2.93 5.19 -6.26
N ILE A 32 -2.14 5.67 -5.29
CA ILE A 32 -2.68 6.35 -4.10
C ILE A 32 -2.97 7.84 -4.36
N ALA A 33 -2.23 8.48 -5.28
CA ALA A 33 -2.40 9.90 -5.60
C ALA A 33 -3.86 10.28 -5.95
N PRO A 34 -4.58 9.57 -6.86
CA PRO A 34 -5.98 9.90 -7.13
C PRO A 34 -6.88 9.68 -5.91
N LEU A 35 -6.62 8.66 -5.09
CA LEU A 35 -7.42 8.39 -3.90
C LEU A 35 -7.28 9.48 -2.82
N VAL A 36 -6.07 10.03 -2.65
CA VAL A 36 -5.87 11.20 -1.78
C VAL A 36 -6.67 12.40 -2.32
N GLY A 37 -6.60 12.65 -3.63
CA GLY A 37 -7.35 13.74 -4.26
C GLY A 37 -8.87 13.59 -4.13
N ASP A 38 -9.40 12.37 -4.24
CA ASP A 38 -10.83 12.11 -4.03
C ASP A 38 -11.26 12.45 -2.59
N VAL A 39 -10.46 12.05 -1.59
CA VAL A 39 -10.77 12.33 -0.18
C VAL A 39 -10.61 13.83 0.13
N GLU A 40 -9.60 14.49 -0.42
CA GLU A 40 -9.46 15.95 -0.32
C GLU A 40 -10.69 16.67 -0.88
N ALA A 41 -11.21 16.22 -2.01
CA ALA A 41 -12.43 16.75 -2.61
C ALA A 41 -13.68 16.49 -1.75
N ASP A 42 -13.84 15.28 -1.20
CA ASP A 42 -14.96 14.92 -0.32
C ASP A 42 -15.02 15.81 0.94
N PHE A 43 -13.86 16.14 1.51
CA PHE A 43 -13.76 17.00 2.69
C PHE A 43 -13.59 18.49 2.35
N ASN A 44 -13.54 18.84 1.05
CA ASN A 44 -13.26 20.18 0.55
C ASN A 44 -12.06 20.82 1.26
N THR A 45 -10.95 20.07 1.32
CA THR A 45 -9.71 20.45 1.99
C THR A 45 -8.52 20.30 1.05
N SER A 46 -7.43 21.00 1.34
CA SER A 46 -6.12 20.78 0.71
C SER A 46 -5.09 20.31 1.74
N ASP A 47 -5.55 19.85 2.91
CA ASP A 47 -4.70 19.29 3.96
C ASP A 47 -4.57 17.78 3.76
N GLU A 48 -3.41 17.38 3.23
CA GLU A 48 -3.06 15.99 2.95
C GLU A 48 -3.06 15.12 4.22
N LEU A 49 -2.77 15.68 5.40
CA LEU A 49 -2.83 14.96 6.67
C LEU A 49 -4.28 14.67 7.07
N GLN A 50 -5.18 15.63 6.82
CA GLN A 50 -6.61 15.44 7.04
C GLN A 50 -7.18 14.37 6.11
N ALA A 51 -6.74 14.30 4.85
CA ALA A 51 -7.19 13.30 3.88
C ALA A 51 -6.60 11.90 4.14
N SER A 52 -5.32 11.82 4.51
CA SER A 52 -4.63 10.54 4.71
C SER A 52 -5.07 9.78 5.98
N TYR A 53 -5.54 10.49 7.01
CA TYR A 53 -6.03 9.88 8.25
C TYR A 53 -7.23 8.92 8.04
N PRO A 54 -8.38 9.36 7.48
CA PRO A 54 -9.54 8.48 7.25
C PRO A 54 -9.24 7.36 6.25
N MET A 55 -8.35 7.59 5.27
CA MET A 55 -7.86 6.52 4.39
C MET A 55 -7.17 5.41 5.18
N SER A 56 -6.27 5.79 6.09
CA SER A 56 -5.54 4.85 6.94
C SER A 56 -6.47 4.12 7.93
N GLN A 57 -7.49 4.80 8.47
CA GLN A 57 -8.48 4.19 9.34
C GLN A 57 -9.36 3.19 8.59
N SER A 58 -9.79 3.55 7.38
CA SER A 58 -10.60 2.68 6.52
C SER A 58 -9.85 1.40 6.17
N ALA A 59 -8.60 1.53 5.73
CA ALA A 59 -7.75 0.40 5.38
C ALA A 59 -7.49 -0.56 6.56
N GLN A 60 -7.40 -0.05 7.79
CA GLN A 60 -7.06 -0.86 8.96
C GLN A 60 -8.29 -1.45 9.67
N GLN A 61 -9.40 -0.72 9.73
CA GLN A 61 -10.55 -1.08 10.57
C GLN A 61 -11.83 -1.39 9.80
N LEU A 62 -12.06 -0.74 8.66
CA LEU A 62 -13.37 -0.74 7.99
C LEU A 62 -13.41 -1.56 6.69
N CYS A 63 -12.26 -1.98 6.18
CA CYS A 63 -12.13 -2.82 4.98
C CYS A 63 -11.82 -4.31 5.28
N PRO A 64 -12.46 -5.00 6.26
CA PRO A 64 -12.10 -6.37 6.60
C PRO A 64 -12.39 -7.37 5.45
N ALA A 65 -13.35 -7.06 4.57
CA ALA A 65 -13.65 -7.88 3.39
C ALA A 65 -12.52 -7.82 2.33
N GLN A 66 -11.94 -6.64 2.08
CA GLN A 66 -10.76 -6.52 1.21
C GLN A 66 -9.50 -7.09 1.89
N ILE A 67 -9.35 -6.94 3.22
CA ILE A 67 -8.27 -7.57 3.99
C ILE A 67 -8.32 -9.09 3.89
N TRP A 68 -9.51 -9.71 3.93
CA TRP A 68 -9.62 -11.16 3.81
C TRP A 68 -9.16 -11.67 2.44
N GLN A 69 -9.54 -11.00 1.35
CA GLN A 69 -9.03 -11.32 0.00
C GLN A 69 -7.51 -11.14 -0.08
N LEU A 70 -6.96 -10.06 0.48
CA LEU A 70 -5.51 -9.86 0.56
C LEU A 70 -4.80 -10.94 1.41
N ARG A 71 -5.44 -11.40 2.50
CA ARG A 71 -4.93 -12.50 3.35
C ARG A 71 -4.99 -13.85 2.64
N GLN A 72 -6.03 -14.12 1.86
CA GLN A 72 -6.16 -15.34 1.05
C GLN A 72 -5.12 -15.38 -0.08
N SER A 73 -4.96 -14.29 -0.83
CA SER A 73 -3.95 -14.20 -1.90
C SER A 73 -2.52 -14.30 -1.37
N ALA A 74 -2.24 -13.82 -0.15
CA ALA A 74 -0.96 -14.05 0.51
C ALA A 74 -0.77 -15.52 0.92
N ALA A 75 -1.82 -16.22 1.37
CA ALA A 75 -1.76 -17.63 1.72
C ALA A 75 -1.50 -18.54 0.51
N GLU A 76 -2.06 -18.22 -0.67
CA GLU A 76 -1.75 -18.93 -1.92
C GLU A 76 -0.29 -18.74 -2.36
N LEU A 77 0.28 -17.55 -2.16
CA LEU A 77 1.71 -17.29 -2.45
C LEU A 77 2.66 -18.08 -1.53
N TYR A 78 2.30 -18.28 -0.26
CA TYR A 78 3.08 -19.15 0.65
C TYR A 78 2.77 -20.64 0.50
N GLY A 79 1.63 -21.01 -0.09
CA GLY A 79 1.24 -22.41 -0.37
C GLY A 79 1.80 -22.97 -1.68
N SER A 80 2.27 -22.11 -2.59
CA SER A 80 2.85 -22.50 -3.89
C SER A 80 4.39 -22.48 -3.90
N ALA A 81 5.03 -22.02 -2.82
CA ALA A 81 6.46 -22.12 -2.57
C ALA A 81 6.74 -23.15 -1.47
N GLY A 82 6.30 -24.39 -1.67
CA GLY A 82 6.75 -25.53 -0.86
C GLY A 82 7.96 -26.23 -1.52
N PRO A 83 8.89 -26.82 -0.75
CA PRO A 83 9.46 -28.11 -1.13
C PRO A 83 8.41 -29.22 -1.04
#